data_AF-A0A7K4GJU6-F1
#
_entry.id   AF-A0A7K4GJU6-F1
#
_cell.length_a   1.000
_cell.length_b   1.000
_cell.length_c   1.000
_cell.angle_alpha   90.00
_cell.angle_beta   90.00
_cell.angle_gamma   90.00
#
_symmetry.space_group_name_H-M   'P 1'
#
loop_
_entity.id
_entity.type
_entity.pdbx_description
1 polymer ?
#
loop_
_entity_poly.entity_id
_entity_poly.type
_entity_poly.pdbx_seq_one_letter_code
_entity_poly.pdbx_strand_id
1 'polypeptide(L)'
;MNREIDDRTYLSFLLQSLNIDEMKQICRDFEIKGFSKFKKSELIEFILDSLAEEELKDLLEQKEGDIISSEINTAINKISGEDRESLINIKVVNDKNHEIELQFKGFNWKSSSYLSITPKNINDPERDCDCRVGSNMGFCNHFWIGFIYSLKKNYFKLPDWKLTTLPKDFGKLVEKIVIKDGNLINEGAVSSLLAKHNRITIYAAEITEIAEKEDDFQGNVTTYYLISLKDIEFGPQLKKKSDYRKEDIENVDKLIIRVSEKLYSSDKFKLGDKITCNGGVNKDRMLGFMLKRVTGFKKK
;
A
#
# COMPACT_ATOMS: atom_id res chain seq x y z
N MET A 1 -27.75 -5.31 4.89
CA MET A 1 -27.13 -4.04 4.45
C MET A 1 -28.23 -3.18 3.83
N ASN A 2 -28.19 -1.85 4.00
CA ASN A 2 -29.21 -0.94 3.47
C ASN A 2 -28.54 -0.03 2.41
N ARG A 3 -28.08 -0.64 1.31
CA ARG A 3 -27.44 0.04 0.17
C ARG A 3 -28.51 0.44 -0.85
N GLU A 4 -28.40 1.64 -1.42
CA GLU A 4 -29.37 2.14 -2.41
C GLU A 4 -29.13 1.57 -3.82
N ILE A 5 -27.89 1.21 -4.12
CA ILE A 5 -27.49 0.54 -5.36
C ILE A 5 -27.89 -0.93 -5.28
N ASP A 6 -28.46 -1.47 -6.37
CA ASP A 6 -28.82 -2.88 -6.46
C ASP A 6 -27.59 -3.79 -6.45
N ASP A 7 -27.77 -5.04 -6.00
CA ASP A 7 -26.66 -5.97 -5.78
C ASP A 7 -25.91 -6.31 -7.07
N ARG A 8 -26.59 -6.37 -8.22
CA ARG A 8 -25.94 -6.63 -9.51
C ARG A 8 -25.02 -5.48 -9.91
N THR A 9 -25.53 -4.24 -9.86
CA THR A 9 -24.72 -3.05 -10.16
C THR A 9 -23.55 -2.95 -9.19
N TYR A 10 -23.78 -3.14 -7.89
CA TYR A 10 -22.72 -3.10 -6.88
C TYR A 10 -21.65 -4.18 -7.09
N LEU A 11 -22.06 -5.42 -7.38
CA LEU A 11 -21.13 -6.51 -7.73
C LEU A 11 -20.33 -6.18 -8.97
N SER A 12 -20.93 -5.54 -9.99
CA SER A 12 -20.20 -5.14 -11.19
C SER A 12 -19.03 -4.21 -10.87
N PHE A 13 -19.19 -3.31 -9.89
CA PHE A 13 -18.11 -2.44 -9.39
C PHE A 13 -17.08 -3.22 -8.58
N LEU A 14 -17.54 -4.10 -7.69
CA LEU A 14 -16.67 -4.88 -6.81
C LEU A 14 -15.75 -5.83 -7.59
N LEU A 15 -16.29 -6.52 -8.59
CA LEU A 15 -15.55 -7.49 -9.41
C LEU A 15 -14.48 -6.83 -10.30
N GLN A 16 -14.55 -5.50 -10.54
CA GLN A 16 -13.47 -4.80 -11.24
C GLN A 16 -12.13 -4.88 -10.52
N SER A 17 -12.11 -5.03 -9.19
CA SER A 17 -10.86 -5.13 -8.42
C SER A 17 -10.18 -6.49 -8.55
N LEU A 18 -10.90 -7.53 -8.99
CA LEU A 18 -10.37 -8.90 -9.11
C LEU A 18 -9.54 -9.13 -10.38
N ASN A 19 -8.56 -10.02 -10.30
CA ASN A 19 -7.88 -10.57 -11.45
C ASN A 19 -8.67 -11.75 -12.07
N ILE A 20 -8.25 -12.20 -13.27
CA ILE A 20 -8.98 -13.23 -14.01
C ILE A 20 -9.03 -14.57 -13.29
N ASP A 21 -8.01 -14.92 -12.52
CA ASP A 21 -7.95 -16.19 -11.82
C ASP A 21 -8.87 -16.20 -10.60
N GLU A 22 -8.97 -15.07 -9.89
CA GLU A 22 -9.94 -14.84 -8.81
C GLU A 22 -11.38 -14.90 -9.32
N MET A 23 -11.68 -14.25 -10.46
CA MET A 23 -13.01 -14.36 -11.08
C MET A 23 -13.33 -15.79 -11.54
N LYS A 24 -12.35 -16.50 -12.11
CA LYS A 24 -12.52 -17.92 -12.46
C LYS A 24 -12.73 -18.79 -11.22
N GLN A 25 -12.17 -18.40 -10.07
CA GLN A 25 -12.44 -19.09 -8.82
C GLN A 25 -13.89 -18.89 -8.38
N ILE A 26 -14.43 -17.68 -8.48
CA ILE A 26 -15.87 -17.43 -8.25
C ILE A 26 -16.72 -18.34 -9.14
N CYS A 27 -16.41 -18.45 -10.44
CA CYS A 27 -17.15 -19.36 -11.31
C CYS A 27 -17.11 -20.82 -10.85
N ARG A 28 -15.99 -21.28 -10.27
CA ARG A 28 -15.88 -22.64 -9.71
C ARG A 28 -16.67 -22.78 -8.42
N ASP A 29 -16.59 -21.80 -7.53
CA ASP A 29 -17.26 -21.78 -6.22
C ASP A 29 -18.80 -21.86 -6.38
N PHE A 30 -19.34 -21.24 -7.44
CA PHE A 30 -20.77 -21.23 -7.78
C PHE A 30 -21.16 -22.21 -8.90
N GLU A 31 -20.30 -23.18 -9.22
CA GLU A 31 -20.56 -24.21 -10.23
C GLU A 31 -20.94 -23.70 -11.65
N ILE A 32 -20.58 -22.45 -11.97
CA ILE A 32 -20.79 -21.85 -13.29
C ILE A 32 -19.91 -22.57 -14.32
N LYS A 33 -20.48 -22.93 -15.50
CA LYS A 33 -19.77 -23.66 -16.56
C LYS A 33 -19.52 -22.79 -17.79
N GLY A 34 -18.51 -23.14 -18.59
CA GLY A 34 -18.25 -22.49 -19.89
C GLY A 34 -17.52 -21.14 -19.82
N PHE A 35 -16.99 -20.77 -18.66
CA PHE A 35 -16.38 -19.46 -18.42
C PHE A 35 -14.95 -19.30 -18.99
N SER A 36 -14.26 -20.39 -19.32
CA SER A 36 -12.82 -20.37 -19.66
C SER A 36 -12.44 -19.52 -20.88
N LYS A 37 -13.40 -19.23 -21.76
CA LYS A 37 -13.19 -18.47 -23.01
C LYS A 37 -13.27 -16.95 -22.83
N PHE A 38 -13.82 -16.47 -21.72
CA PHE A 38 -14.10 -15.05 -21.53
C PHE A 38 -12.87 -14.27 -21.07
N LYS A 39 -12.75 -13.05 -21.58
CA LYS A 39 -11.81 -12.04 -21.06
C LYS A 39 -12.38 -11.41 -19.80
N LYS A 40 -11.54 -10.68 -19.05
CA LYS A 40 -11.94 -10.09 -17.74
C LYS A 40 -13.28 -9.33 -17.79
N SER A 41 -13.46 -8.40 -18.73
CA SER A 41 -14.69 -7.60 -18.82
C SER A 41 -15.92 -8.47 -19.14
N GLU A 42 -15.78 -9.43 -20.05
CA GLU A 42 -16.85 -10.35 -20.43
C GLU A 42 -17.19 -11.33 -19.30
N LEU A 43 -16.18 -11.71 -18.50
CA LEU A 43 -16.33 -12.65 -17.41
C LEU A 43 -17.15 -12.06 -16.24
N ILE A 44 -17.05 -10.75 -16.01
CA ILE A 44 -17.87 -10.06 -15.01
C ILE A 44 -19.34 -10.18 -15.39
N GLU A 45 -19.72 -9.74 -16.61
CA GLU A 45 -21.11 -9.85 -17.07
C GLU A 45 -21.58 -11.31 -17.08
N PHE A 46 -20.73 -12.24 -17.51
CA PHE A 46 -21.07 -13.66 -17.52
C PHE A 46 -21.36 -14.21 -16.12
N ILE A 47 -20.59 -13.81 -15.10
CA ILE A 47 -20.86 -14.18 -13.71
C ILE A 47 -22.22 -13.61 -13.28
N LEU A 48 -22.45 -12.32 -13.52
CA LEU A 48 -23.68 -11.64 -13.11
C LEU A 48 -24.92 -12.21 -13.80
N ASP A 49 -24.81 -12.65 -15.05
CA ASP A 49 -25.91 -13.28 -15.82
C ASP A 49 -26.17 -14.73 -15.44
N SER A 50 -25.17 -15.41 -14.87
CA SER A 50 -25.27 -16.83 -14.53
C SER A 50 -25.84 -17.10 -13.13
N LEU A 51 -25.86 -16.08 -12.26
CA LEU A 51 -26.28 -16.22 -10.87
C LEU A 51 -27.71 -15.70 -10.65
N ALA A 52 -28.48 -16.43 -9.86
CA ALA A 52 -29.76 -15.97 -9.33
C ALA A 52 -29.57 -14.86 -8.27
N GLU A 53 -30.65 -14.15 -7.91
CA GLU A 53 -30.59 -13.03 -6.96
C GLU A 53 -30.06 -13.47 -5.58
N GLU A 54 -30.45 -14.65 -5.11
CA GLU A 54 -29.97 -15.25 -3.87
C GLU A 54 -28.47 -15.56 -3.95
N GLU A 55 -27.98 -16.07 -5.08
CA GLU A 55 -26.58 -16.39 -5.28
C GLU A 55 -25.71 -15.13 -5.41
N LEU A 56 -26.25 -14.03 -5.96
CA LEU A 56 -25.58 -12.73 -5.96
C LEU A 56 -25.39 -12.21 -4.53
N LYS A 57 -26.38 -12.39 -3.65
CA LYS A 57 -26.27 -12.04 -2.23
C LYS A 57 -25.23 -12.90 -1.52
N ASP A 58 -25.23 -14.20 -1.76
CA ASP A 58 -24.23 -15.12 -1.21
C ASP A 58 -22.82 -14.74 -1.67
N LEU A 59 -22.64 -14.38 -2.95
CA LEU A 59 -21.36 -13.91 -3.49
C LEU A 59 -20.88 -12.65 -2.79
N LEU A 60 -21.78 -11.70 -2.54
CA LEU A 60 -21.47 -10.47 -1.81
C LEU A 60 -21.01 -10.76 -0.38
N GLU A 61 -21.76 -11.57 0.35
CA GLU A 61 -21.43 -11.93 1.73
C GLU A 61 -20.06 -12.62 1.83
N GLN A 62 -19.71 -13.45 0.84
CA GLN A 62 -18.45 -14.19 0.83
C GLN A 62 -17.24 -13.34 0.41
N LYS A 63 -17.40 -12.42 -0.55
CA LYS A 63 -16.24 -11.79 -1.23
C LYS A 63 -16.06 -10.30 -0.95
N GLU A 64 -17.10 -9.57 -0.53
CA GLU A 64 -17.03 -8.12 -0.32
C GLU A 64 -15.89 -7.73 0.63
N GLY A 65 -15.86 -8.36 1.81
CA GLY A 65 -14.88 -8.03 2.84
C GLY A 65 -13.43 -8.19 2.36
N ASP A 66 -13.13 -9.28 1.67
CA ASP A 66 -11.78 -9.59 1.20
C ASP A 66 -11.33 -8.61 0.09
N ILE A 67 -12.22 -8.33 -0.87
CA ILE A 67 -11.93 -7.42 -1.99
C ILE A 67 -11.67 -6.00 -1.48
N ILE A 68 -12.57 -5.50 -0.63
CA ILE A 68 -12.48 -4.14 -0.07
C ILE A 68 -11.24 -4.02 0.81
N SER A 69 -10.95 -5.02 1.65
CA SER A 69 -9.74 -5.04 2.49
C SER A 69 -8.46 -4.98 1.65
N SER A 70 -8.39 -5.73 0.55
CA SER A 70 -7.22 -5.76 -0.33
C SER A 70 -6.92 -4.40 -0.96
N GLU A 71 -7.96 -3.71 -1.47
CA GLU A 71 -7.80 -2.38 -2.08
C GLU A 71 -7.49 -1.29 -1.05
N ILE A 72 -8.08 -1.36 0.15
CA ILE A 72 -7.74 -0.46 1.27
C ILE A 72 -6.28 -0.66 1.71
N ASN A 73 -5.81 -1.90 1.86
CA ASN A 73 -4.42 -2.18 2.22
C ASN A 73 -3.46 -1.63 1.16
N THR A 74 -3.80 -1.80 -0.11
CA THR A 74 -3.03 -1.23 -1.22
C THR A 74 -3.00 0.30 -1.18
N ALA A 75 -4.12 0.95 -0.85
CA ALA A 75 -4.20 2.40 -0.64
C ALA A 75 -3.30 2.87 0.52
N ILE A 76 -3.32 2.16 1.66
CA ILE A 76 -2.48 2.45 2.82
C ILE A 76 -1.00 2.29 2.46
N ASN A 77 -0.62 1.24 1.71
CA ASN A 77 0.76 1.04 1.26
C ASN A 77 1.22 2.19 0.35
N LYS A 78 0.34 2.71 -0.53
CA LYS A 78 0.64 3.89 -1.35
C LYS A 78 0.85 5.15 -0.51
N ILE A 79 -0.03 5.41 0.46
CA ILE A 79 0.11 6.54 1.42
C ILE A 79 1.40 6.40 2.23
N SER A 80 1.74 5.16 2.60
CA SER A 80 2.97 4.82 3.32
C SER A 80 4.19 4.77 2.41
N GLY A 81 4.08 5.03 1.11
CA GLY A 81 5.20 5.02 0.17
C GLY A 81 5.86 3.65 -0.02
N GLU A 82 5.18 2.57 0.32
CA GLU A 82 5.59 1.16 0.19
C GLU A 82 5.12 0.54 -1.13
N ASP A 83 4.26 1.23 -1.87
CA ASP A 83 3.82 0.83 -3.21
C ASP A 83 4.69 1.41 -4.33
N ARG A 84 4.67 0.75 -5.49
CA ARG A 84 5.43 1.14 -6.70
C ARG A 84 4.92 2.44 -7.33
N GLU A 85 3.63 2.71 -7.19
CA GLU A 85 3.02 3.96 -7.61
C GLU A 85 2.90 4.89 -6.40
N SER A 86 3.27 6.14 -6.60
CA SER A 86 3.25 7.15 -5.53
C SER A 86 2.14 8.16 -5.76
N LEU A 87 1.48 8.55 -4.67
CA LEU A 87 0.65 9.75 -4.63
C LEU A 87 1.55 10.98 -4.78
N ILE A 88 1.26 11.82 -5.77
CA ILE A 88 2.05 13.01 -6.10
C ILE A 88 1.39 14.28 -5.55
N ASN A 89 0.06 14.36 -5.65
CA ASN A 89 -0.67 15.54 -5.23
C ASN A 89 -2.12 15.19 -4.89
N ILE A 90 -2.69 15.93 -3.93
CA ILE A 90 -4.13 15.99 -3.68
C ILE A 90 -4.54 17.46 -3.73
N LYS A 91 -5.50 17.77 -4.61
CA LYS A 91 -6.04 19.12 -4.78
C LYS A 91 -7.51 19.11 -4.38
N VAL A 92 -7.90 20.01 -3.48
CA VAL A 92 -9.31 20.34 -3.27
C VAL A 92 -9.74 21.25 -4.42
N VAL A 93 -10.62 20.74 -5.29
CA VAL A 93 -11.14 21.49 -6.45
C VAL A 93 -12.27 22.41 -6.01
N ASN A 94 -13.15 21.91 -5.15
CA ASN A 94 -14.26 22.66 -4.60
C ASN A 94 -14.58 22.17 -3.18
N ASP A 95 -14.19 22.97 -2.19
CA ASP A 95 -14.37 22.62 -0.79
C ASP A 95 -15.84 22.56 -0.35
N LYS A 96 -16.75 23.30 -1.02
CA LYS A 96 -18.19 23.29 -0.67
C LYS A 96 -18.89 22.00 -1.10
N ASN A 97 -18.45 21.43 -2.21
CA ASN A 97 -18.96 20.18 -2.76
C ASN A 97 -18.06 18.98 -2.42
N HIS A 98 -17.06 19.18 -1.55
CA HIS A 98 -16.12 18.15 -1.13
C HIS A 98 -15.38 17.47 -2.31
N GLU A 99 -15.14 18.23 -3.39
CA GLU A 99 -14.53 17.73 -4.63
C GLU A 99 -13.01 17.73 -4.51
N ILE A 100 -12.40 16.56 -4.73
CA ILE A 100 -10.96 16.38 -4.69
C ILE A 100 -10.45 15.71 -5.97
N GLU A 101 -9.26 16.11 -6.39
CA GLU A 101 -8.47 15.49 -7.45
C GLU A 101 -7.17 14.93 -6.86
N LEU A 102 -6.87 13.69 -7.20
CA LEU A 102 -5.65 13.00 -6.82
C LEU A 102 -4.81 12.72 -8.06
N GLN A 103 -3.51 12.92 -7.95
CA GLN A 103 -2.55 12.60 -9.01
C GLN A 103 -1.55 11.56 -8.53
N PHE A 104 -1.32 10.55 -9.35
CA PHE A 104 -0.43 9.44 -9.07
C PHE A 104 0.60 9.29 -10.17
N LYS A 105 1.74 8.70 -9.80
CA LYS A 105 2.83 8.39 -10.74
C LYS A 105 3.43 7.04 -10.42
N GLY A 106 3.37 6.15 -11.40
CA GLY A 106 4.12 4.90 -11.41
C GLY A 106 5.46 5.05 -12.16
N PHE A 107 6.04 3.92 -12.53
CA PHE A 107 7.32 3.91 -13.23
C PHE A 107 7.23 4.55 -14.62
N ASN A 108 6.24 4.13 -15.41
CA ASN A 108 6.04 4.55 -16.80
C ASN A 108 4.63 5.09 -17.07
N TRP A 109 3.83 5.33 -16.03
CA TRP A 109 2.46 5.81 -16.16
C TRP A 109 2.14 6.88 -15.13
N LYS A 110 1.10 7.65 -15.42
CA LYS A 110 0.44 8.57 -14.51
C LYS A 110 -1.03 8.23 -14.51
N SER A 111 -1.66 8.46 -13.38
CA SER A 111 -3.09 8.28 -13.21
C SER A 111 -3.65 9.45 -12.40
N SER A 112 -4.93 9.71 -12.63
CA SER A 112 -5.71 10.74 -11.99
C SER A 112 -7.01 10.14 -11.47
N SER A 113 -7.47 10.69 -10.35
CA SER A 113 -8.75 10.31 -9.77
C SER A 113 -9.46 11.54 -9.26
N TYR A 114 -10.75 11.61 -9.52
CA TYR A 114 -11.69 12.55 -8.94
C TYR A 114 -12.60 11.82 -7.96
N LEU A 115 -12.93 12.50 -6.87
CA LEU A 115 -13.91 12.01 -5.89
C LEU A 115 -14.64 13.18 -5.25
N SER A 116 -15.95 13.05 -5.09
CA SER A 116 -16.78 13.91 -4.24
C SER A 116 -17.66 13.07 -3.34
N ILE A 117 -17.51 13.24 -2.03
CA ILE A 117 -18.36 12.62 -1.00
C ILE A 117 -19.04 13.71 -0.18
N THR A 118 -20.34 13.80 -0.33
CA THR A 118 -21.22 14.73 0.39
C THR A 118 -22.33 13.93 1.07
N PRO A 119 -23.07 14.53 2.03
CA PRO A 119 -24.25 13.88 2.61
C PRO A 119 -25.31 13.48 1.58
N LYS A 120 -25.33 14.10 0.38
CA LYS A 120 -26.32 13.83 -0.67
C LYS A 120 -25.97 12.63 -1.55
N ASN A 121 -24.68 12.31 -1.70
CA ASN A 121 -24.20 11.24 -2.58
C ASN A 121 -23.34 10.21 -1.83
N ILE A 122 -23.39 10.16 -0.49
CA ILE A 122 -22.57 9.23 0.31
C ILE A 122 -22.88 7.75 0.01
N ASN A 123 -24.09 7.45 -0.48
CA ASN A 123 -24.50 6.10 -0.87
C ASN A 123 -24.06 5.72 -2.30
N ASP A 124 -23.70 6.70 -3.14
CA ASP A 124 -23.09 6.50 -4.45
C ASP A 124 -22.23 7.73 -4.81
N PRO A 125 -20.99 7.80 -4.31
CA PRO A 125 -20.16 8.97 -4.51
C PRO A 125 -19.86 9.22 -5.98
N GLU A 126 -19.88 10.49 -6.36
CA GLU A 126 -19.36 10.92 -7.65
C GLU A 126 -17.86 10.63 -7.69
N ARG A 127 -17.44 9.82 -8.65
CA ARG A 127 -16.07 9.36 -8.78
C ARG A 127 -15.71 9.18 -10.24
N ASP A 128 -14.45 9.45 -10.55
CA ASP A 128 -13.85 9.14 -11.84
C ASP A 128 -12.38 8.79 -11.59
N CYS A 129 -11.84 7.85 -12.37
CA CYS A 129 -10.43 7.51 -12.30
C CYS A 129 -9.99 6.87 -13.61
N ASP A 130 -8.84 7.28 -14.12
CA ASP A 130 -8.28 6.75 -15.36
C ASP A 130 -7.57 5.40 -15.20
N CYS A 131 -7.51 4.85 -13.97
CA CYS A 131 -6.95 3.54 -13.74
C CYS A 131 -7.91 2.44 -14.22
N ARG A 132 -7.37 1.28 -14.60
CA ARG A 132 -8.14 0.16 -15.18
C ARG A 132 -9.37 -0.25 -14.37
N VAL A 133 -9.31 -0.15 -13.04
CA VAL A 133 -10.41 -0.53 -12.13
C VAL A 133 -11.40 0.62 -12.02
N GLY A 134 -10.90 1.82 -11.73
CA GLY A 134 -11.72 3.01 -11.49
C GLY A 134 -12.42 3.54 -12.75
N SER A 135 -11.85 3.34 -13.94
CA SER A 135 -12.48 3.72 -15.22
C SER A 135 -13.75 2.91 -15.51
N ASN A 136 -13.94 1.82 -14.79
CA ASN A 136 -15.12 0.97 -14.82
C ASN A 136 -15.92 1.09 -13.51
N MET A 137 -15.81 2.23 -12.81
CA MET A 137 -16.51 2.55 -11.56
C MET A 137 -16.16 1.68 -10.35
N GLY A 138 -15.13 0.83 -10.45
CA GLY A 138 -14.70 -0.07 -9.38
C GLY A 138 -14.02 0.62 -8.21
N PHE A 139 -14.05 -0.02 -7.03
CA PHE A 139 -13.46 0.47 -5.78
C PHE A 139 -11.94 0.27 -5.74
N CYS A 140 -11.23 0.95 -6.64
CA CYS A 140 -9.77 0.91 -6.71
C CYS A 140 -9.12 1.56 -5.47
N ASN A 141 -7.87 1.21 -5.21
CA ASN A 141 -7.04 1.85 -4.19
C ASN A 141 -6.93 3.38 -4.34
N HIS A 142 -7.05 3.97 -5.55
CA HIS A 142 -7.10 5.43 -5.72
C HIS A 142 -8.36 6.04 -5.09
N PHE A 143 -9.51 5.39 -5.30
CA PHE A 143 -10.76 5.75 -4.64
C PHE A 143 -10.61 5.71 -3.12
N TRP A 144 -9.96 4.66 -2.58
CA TRP A 144 -9.75 4.54 -1.13
C TRP A 144 -8.80 5.59 -0.55
N ILE A 145 -7.80 6.05 -1.31
CA ILE A 145 -6.96 7.19 -0.90
C ILE A 145 -7.80 8.46 -0.83
N GLY A 146 -8.66 8.70 -1.83
CA GLY A 146 -9.62 9.81 -1.81
C GLY A 146 -10.60 9.71 -0.64
N PHE A 147 -11.13 8.51 -0.37
CA PHE A 147 -12.02 8.24 0.76
C PHE A 147 -11.36 8.59 2.10
N ILE A 148 -10.12 8.13 2.31
CA ILE A 148 -9.33 8.43 3.52
C ILE A 148 -9.07 9.94 3.63
N TYR A 149 -8.74 10.61 2.53
CA TYR A 149 -8.56 12.07 2.52
C TYR A 149 -9.83 12.80 2.94
N SER A 150 -10.97 12.48 2.32
CA SER A 150 -12.27 13.08 2.62
C SER A 150 -12.68 12.83 4.07
N LEU A 151 -12.42 11.64 4.59
CA LEU A 151 -12.64 11.34 6.01
C LEU A 151 -11.77 12.22 6.91
N LYS A 152 -10.48 12.37 6.61
CA LYS A 152 -9.54 13.20 7.39
C LYS A 152 -9.81 14.70 7.25
N LYS A 153 -10.46 15.12 6.16
CA LYS A 153 -11.01 16.48 5.98
C LYS A 153 -12.33 16.71 6.69
N ASN A 154 -12.92 15.69 7.31
CA ASN A 154 -14.26 15.72 7.92
C ASN A 154 -15.39 16.02 6.92
N TYR A 155 -15.23 15.64 5.65
CA TYR A 155 -16.30 15.76 4.64
C TYR A 155 -17.47 14.80 4.89
N PHE A 156 -17.22 13.71 5.63
CA PHE A 156 -18.22 12.80 6.17
C PHE A 156 -17.68 12.11 7.44
N LYS A 157 -18.54 11.41 8.20
CA LYS A 157 -18.11 10.57 9.33
C LYS A 157 -18.24 9.09 8.97
N LEU A 158 -17.36 8.25 9.52
CA LEU A 158 -17.39 6.80 9.27
C LEU A 158 -18.77 6.14 9.46
N PRO A 159 -19.57 6.46 10.51
CA PRO A 159 -20.90 5.87 10.68
C PRO A 159 -21.91 6.24 9.57
N ASP A 160 -21.63 7.30 8.81
CA ASP A 160 -22.49 7.74 7.71
C ASP A 160 -22.25 6.87 6.45
N TRP A 161 -21.12 6.16 6.36
CA TRP A 161 -20.79 5.31 5.22
C TRP A 161 -21.59 4.00 5.22
N LYS A 162 -22.31 3.75 4.12
CA LYS A 162 -23.18 2.56 3.97
C LYS A 162 -23.03 1.82 2.65
N LEU A 163 -22.26 2.36 1.70
CA LEU A 163 -22.11 1.77 0.37
C LEU A 163 -21.38 0.43 0.44
N THR A 164 -20.29 0.35 1.21
CA THR A 164 -19.48 -0.87 1.34
C THR A 164 -19.25 -1.25 2.79
N THR A 165 -19.08 -2.55 3.05
CA THR A 165 -18.61 -3.04 4.35
C THR A 165 -17.12 -2.71 4.52
N LEU A 166 -16.77 -1.94 5.55
CA LEU A 166 -15.39 -1.66 5.90
C LEU A 166 -14.80 -2.76 6.80
N PRO A 167 -13.48 -3.02 6.75
CA PRO A 167 -12.80 -3.89 7.70
C PRO A 167 -13.06 -3.45 9.14
N LYS A 168 -13.23 -4.40 10.07
CA LYS A 168 -13.53 -4.11 11.49
C LYS A 168 -12.48 -3.21 12.16
N ASP A 169 -11.24 -3.31 11.71
CA ASP A 169 -10.08 -2.56 12.19
C ASP A 169 -9.76 -1.31 11.37
N PHE A 170 -10.59 -0.94 10.38
CA PHE A 170 -10.37 0.21 9.50
C PHE A 170 -10.01 1.50 10.25
N GLY A 171 -10.74 1.82 11.32
CA GLY A 171 -10.49 3.02 12.13
C GLY A 171 -9.08 3.07 12.72
N LYS A 172 -8.53 1.91 13.13
CA LYS A 172 -7.15 1.78 13.62
C LYS A 172 -6.14 1.90 12.48
N LEU A 173 -6.43 1.28 11.34
CA LEU A 173 -5.56 1.32 10.15
C LEU A 173 -5.30 2.76 9.67
N VAL A 174 -6.32 3.62 9.74
CA VAL A 174 -6.19 5.02 9.29
C VAL A 174 -5.88 6.00 10.42
N GLU A 175 -5.77 5.55 11.68
CA GLU A 175 -5.59 6.43 12.84
C GLU A 175 -4.36 7.35 12.68
N LYS A 176 -3.21 6.75 12.34
CA LYS A 176 -1.92 7.44 12.15
C LYS A 176 -1.77 8.16 10.81
N ILE A 177 -2.78 8.11 9.95
CA ILE A 177 -2.79 8.84 8.69
C ILE A 177 -3.30 10.26 8.97
N VAL A 178 -2.49 11.27 8.65
CA VAL A 178 -2.80 12.69 8.87
C VAL A 178 -2.66 13.47 7.58
N ILE A 179 -3.28 14.65 7.54
CA ILE A 179 -3.08 15.61 6.45
C ILE A 179 -2.04 16.63 6.90
N LYS A 180 -0.92 16.70 6.18
CA LYS A 180 0.15 17.68 6.42
C LYS A 180 0.51 18.34 5.11
N ASP A 181 0.52 19.67 5.10
CA ASP A 181 0.79 20.48 3.91
C ASP A 181 -0.05 20.06 2.68
N GLY A 182 -1.32 19.69 2.93
CA GLY A 182 -2.26 19.24 1.90
C GLY A 182 -2.14 17.77 1.47
N ASN A 183 -1.13 17.04 1.95
CA ASN A 183 -0.86 15.65 1.57
C ASN A 183 -1.22 14.65 2.69
N LEU A 184 -1.54 13.40 2.31
CA LEU A 184 -1.68 12.30 3.28
C LEU A 184 -0.32 11.74 3.66
N ILE A 185 -0.07 11.63 4.96
CA ILE A 185 1.14 11.03 5.53
C ILE A 185 0.72 10.00 6.57
N ASN A 186 1.25 8.78 6.47
CA ASN A 186 1.13 7.79 7.54
C ASN A 186 2.28 7.94 8.53
N GLU A 187 2.07 8.65 9.64
CA GLU A 187 3.12 8.90 10.63
C GLU A 187 3.64 7.62 11.31
N GLY A 188 2.88 6.53 11.24
CA GLY A 188 3.29 5.22 11.73
C GLY A 188 4.11 4.39 10.75
N ALA A 189 4.22 4.81 9.48
CA ALA A 189 4.92 4.03 8.47
C ALA A 189 6.43 4.08 8.65
N VAL A 190 7.09 2.96 8.37
CA VAL A 190 8.56 2.84 8.36
C VAL A 190 9.18 3.92 7.46
N SER A 191 8.54 4.19 6.32
CA SER A 191 8.95 5.24 5.39
C SER A 191 8.95 6.63 6.02
N SER A 192 7.93 7.00 6.79
CA SER A 192 7.82 8.31 7.43
C SER A 192 8.82 8.46 8.57
N LEU A 193 9.08 7.39 9.31
CA LEU A 193 10.12 7.34 10.34
C LEU A 193 11.52 7.51 9.72
N LEU A 194 11.84 6.73 8.67
CA LEU A 194 13.12 6.81 7.98
C LEU A 194 13.33 8.12 7.22
N ALA A 195 12.28 8.69 6.61
CA ALA A 195 12.37 9.92 5.82
C ALA A 195 12.75 11.16 6.64
N LYS A 196 12.65 11.11 7.97
CA LYS A 196 13.16 12.17 8.87
C LYS A 196 14.68 12.35 8.77
N HIS A 197 15.40 11.35 8.23
CA HIS A 197 16.84 11.31 8.24
C HIS A 197 17.42 10.96 6.87
N ASN A 198 18.43 11.72 6.42
CA ASN A 198 19.20 11.36 5.22
C ASN A 198 20.09 10.13 5.47
N ARG A 199 20.58 9.98 6.70
CA ARG A 199 21.42 8.87 7.17
C ARG A 199 21.05 8.53 8.61
N ILE A 200 21.04 7.24 8.93
CA ILE A 200 20.72 6.72 10.26
C ILE A 200 21.83 5.81 10.78
N THR A 201 21.81 5.58 12.08
CA THR A 201 22.51 4.48 12.74
C THR A 201 21.48 3.46 13.21
N ILE A 202 21.65 2.20 12.80
CA ILE A 202 20.98 1.06 13.42
C ILE A 202 21.77 0.71 14.67
N TYR A 203 21.16 0.90 15.83
CA TYR A 203 21.74 0.59 17.14
C TYR A 203 21.68 -0.89 17.48
N ALA A 204 20.60 -1.55 17.07
CA ALA A 204 20.40 -2.98 17.20
C ALA A 204 19.45 -3.45 16.10
N ALA A 205 19.72 -4.62 15.53
CA ALA A 205 18.82 -5.34 14.65
C ALA A 205 19.28 -6.79 14.55
N GLU A 206 18.39 -7.71 14.20
CA GLU A 206 18.72 -9.12 13.95
C GLU A 206 18.60 -9.45 12.46
N ILE A 207 19.59 -10.17 11.92
CA ILE A 207 19.56 -10.63 10.53
C ILE A 207 18.57 -11.78 10.37
N THR A 208 17.59 -11.65 9.47
CA THR A 208 16.61 -12.69 9.16
C THR A 208 16.81 -13.35 7.81
N GLU A 209 17.42 -12.64 6.85
CA GLU A 209 17.64 -13.15 5.50
C GLU A 209 18.88 -12.48 4.90
N ILE A 210 19.60 -13.21 4.05
CA ILE A 210 20.73 -12.71 3.28
C ILE A 210 20.56 -13.22 1.85
N ALA A 211 20.47 -12.31 0.90
CA ALA A 211 20.40 -12.62 -0.52
C ALA A 211 21.55 -11.96 -1.27
N GLU A 212 22.36 -12.76 -1.94
CA GLU A 212 23.38 -12.29 -2.87
C GLU A 212 22.73 -11.81 -4.17
N LYS A 213 23.25 -10.71 -4.71
CA LYS A 213 22.79 -10.09 -5.94
C LYS A 213 23.97 -9.58 -6.74
N GLU A 214 23.84 -9.65 -8.05
CA GLU A 214 24.78 -9.06 -9.01
C GLU A 214 24.06 -7.97 -9.80
N ASP A 215 24.81 -6.92 -10.14
CA ASP A 215 24.37 -5.84 -11.01
C ASP A 215 25.44 -5.63 -12.07
N ASP A 216 25.11 -5.90 -13.33
CA ASP A 216 25.96 -5.64 -14.49
C ASP A 216 25.60 -4.28 -15.07
N PHE A 217 26.53 -3.32 -14.93
CA PHE A 217 26.42 -2.03 -15.57
C PHE A 217 27.57 -1.81 -16.55
N GLN A 218 27.23 -1.85 -17.85
CA GLN A 218 28.18 -1.64 -18.96
C GLN A 218 29.38 -2.60 -18.92
N GLY A 219 29.17 -3.86 -18.50
CA GLY A 219 30.21 -4.89 -18.42
C GLY A 219 30.97 -4.89 -17.09
N ASN A 220 30.63 -4.01 -16.15
CA ASN A 220 31.15 -4.06 -14.78
C ASN A 220 30.14 -4.78 -13.88
N VAL A 221 30.41 -6.04 -13.56
CA VAL A 221 29.62 -6.81 -12.61
C VAL A 221 29.98 -6.40 -11.19
N THR A 222 29.00 -5.95 -10.43
CA THR A 222 29.15 -5.62 -9.01
C THR A 222 28.29 -6.54 -8.16
N THR A 223 28.93 -7.30 -7.28
CA THR A 223 28.24 -8.13 -6.29
C THR A 223 27.90 -7.34 -5.02
N TYR A 224 26.69 -7.55 -4.51
CA TYR A 224 26.22 -6.98 -3.25
C TYR A 224 25.22 -7.90 -2.56
N TYR A 225 24.99 -7.63 -1.28
CA TYR A 225 24.14 -8.44 -0.44
C TYR A 225 22.97 -7.60 0.05
N LEU A 226 21.75 -8.11 -0.16
CA LEU A 226 20.55 -7.59 0.48
C LEU A 226 20.34 -8.38 1.77
N ILE A 227 20.35 -7.67 2.90
CA ILE A 227 20.19 -8.27 4.22
C ILE A 227 18.88 -7.76 4.80
N SER A 228 17.94 -8.67 5.06
CA SER A 228 16.69 -8.36 5.75
C SER A 228 16.94 -8.39 7.26
N LEU A 229 16.45 -7.37 7.94
CA LEU A 229 16.58 -7.20 9.38
C LEU A 229 15.21 -7.25 10.05
N LYS A 230 15.17 -7.64 11.33
CA LYS A 230 14.03 -7.45 12.23
C LYS A 230 14.43 -6.77 13.54
N ASP A 231 13.42 -6.34 14.30
CA ASP A 231 13.56 -5.73 15.64
C ASP A 231 14.57 -4.58 15.64
N ILE A 232 14.38 -3.63 14.73
CA ILE A 232 15.36 -2.59 14.45
C ILE A 232 15.15 -1.41 15.40
N GLU A 233 16.17 -1.11 16.19
CA GLU A 233 16.33 0.16 16.91
C GLU A 233 17.23 1.08 16.09
N PHE A 234 16.76 2.27 15.73
CA PHE A 234 17.56 3.24 14.99
C PHE A 234 17.35 4.68 15.44
N GLY A 235 18.22 5.57 14.98
CA GLY A 235 18.09 7.01 15.19
C GLY A 235 19.02 7.79 14.27
N PRO A 236 19.20 9.10 14.52
CA PRO A 236 20.14 9.93 13.79
C PRO A 236 21.53 9.30 13.72
N GLN A 237 22.24 9.52 12.61
CA GLN A 237 23.59 9.00 12.45
C GLN A 237 24.52 9.50 13.56
N LEU A 238 25.08 8.58 14.35
CA LEU A 238 26.10 8.90 15.36
C LEU A 238 27.42 9.24 14.69
N LYS A 239 27.99 10.40 15.05
CA LYS A 239 29.38 10.75 14.72
C LYS A 239 30.31 10.37 15.87
N LYS A 240 29.83 10.48 17.11
CA LYS A 240 30.53 10.12 18.35
C LYS A 240 29.57 9.40 19.29
N LYS A 241 30.10 8.63 20.26
CA LYS A 241 29.28 7.91 21.26
C LYS A 241 28.41 8.85 22.10
N SER A 242 28.90 10.07 22.37
CA SER A 242 28.17 11.12 23.11
C SER A 242 26.92 11.63 22.41
N ASP A 243 26.79 11.38 21.11
CA ASP A 243 25.64 11.85 20.32
C ASP A 243 24.42 10.95 20.52
N TYR A 244 24.58 9.80 21.20
CA TYR A 244 23.51 8.87 21.48
C TYR A 244 22.54 9.45 22.51
N ARG A 245 21.26 9.49 22.13
CA ARG A 245 20.15 9.96 22.95
C ARG A 245 19.05 8.92 22.89
N LYS A 246 18.51 8.52 24.05
CA LYS A 246 17.52 7.44 24.13
C LYS A 246 16.17 7.90 23.58
N GLU A 247 15.88 9.18 23.74
CA GLU A 247 14.69 9.87 23.24
C GLU A 247 14.62 9.96 21.71
N ASP A 248 15.74 9.84 21.00
CA ASP A 248 15.81 9.89 19.54
C ASP A 248 15.68 8.49 18.90
N ILE A 249 15.42 7.45 19.70
CA ILE A 249 15.32 6.07 19.22
C ILE A 249 13.94 5.79 18.68
N GLU A 250 13.90 5.35 17.44
CA GLU A 250 12.73 4.84 16.76
C GLU A 250 12.87 3.33 16.54
N ASN A 251 11.73 2.64 16.48
CA ASN A 251 11.65 1.19 16.28
C ASN A 251 10.91 0.87 15.00
N VAL A 252 11.43 -0.07 14.22
CA VAL A 252 10.74 -0.62 13.04
C VAL A 252 10.90 -2.13 13.00
N ASP A 253 9.83 -2.81 12.59
CA ASP A 253 9.78 -4.28 12.63
C ASP A 253 10.68 -4.92 11.58
N LYS A 254 10.80 -4.31 10.40
CA LYS A 254 11.57 -4.83 9.27
C LYS A 254 12.25 -3.71 8.49
N LEU A 255 13.47 -3.99 8.03
CA LEU A 255 14.22 -3.09 7.16
C LEU A 255 15.22 -3.89 6.32
N ILE A 256 15.37 -3.52 5.05
CA ILE A 256 16.39 -4.10 4.17
C ILE A 256 17.60 -3.18 4.14
N ILE A 257 18.80 -3.75 4.19
CA ILE A 257 20.05 -3.03 3.98
C ILE A 257 20.82 -3.63 2.79
N ARG A 258 21.42 -2.76 1.95
CA ARG A 258 22.34 -3.16 0.88
C ARG A 258 23.77 -3.01 1.36
N VAL A 259 24.44 -4.14 1.53
CA VAL A 259 25.84 -4.23 1.95
C VAL A 259 26.70 -4.59 0.75
N SER A 260 27.82 -3.89 0.56
CA SER A 260 28.75 -4.24 -0.52
C SER A 260 29.48 -5.54 -0.19
N GLU A 261 29.94 -6.25 -1.22
CA GLU A 261 30.76 -7.45 -1.06
C GLU A 261 31.99 -7.20 -0.15
N LYS A 262 32.65 -6.05 -0.27
CA LYS A 262 33.79 -5.69 0.58
C LYS A 262 33.46 -5.61 2.08
N LEU A 263 32.21 -5.30 2.43
CA LEU A 263 31.78 -5.12 3.82
C LEU A 263 31.11 -6.38 4.40
N TYR A 264 30.60 -7.26 3.53
CA TYR A 264 29.98 -8.52 3.90
C TYR A 264 30.95 -9.69 3.76
N SER A 265 30.86 -10.67 4.66
CA SER A 265 31.57 -11.95 4.56
C SER A 265 30.72 -13.00 5.27
N SER A 266 30.46 -14.12 4.60
CA SER A 266 29.61 -15.21 5.09
C SER A 266 30.17 -15.89 6.35
N ASP A 267 31.49 -15.91 6.50
CA ASP A 267 32.14 -16.38 7.73
C ASP A 267 31.89 -15.42 8.90
N LYS A 268 31.66 -14.15 8.59
CA LYS A 268 31.56 -13.07 9.56
C LYS A 268 30.13 -12.77 9.97
N PHE A 269 29.12 -12.96 9.11
CA PHE A 269 27.71 -12.64 9.37
C PHE A 269 26.77 -13.75 8.88
N LYS A 270 25.85 -14.17 9.75
CA LYS A 270 24.91 -15.28 9.58
C LYS A 270 23.52 -14.87 10.06
N LEU A 271 22.53 -15.68 9.70
CA LEU A 271 21.15 -15.54 10.19
C LEU A 271 21.13 -15.59 11.73
N GLY A 272 20.31 -14.74 12.34
CA GLY A 272 20.19 -14.59 13.80
C GLY A 272 21.26 -13.71 14.44
N ASP A 273 22.29 -13.28 13.71
CA ASP A 273 23.29 -12.36 14.26
C ASP A 273 22.67 -10.99 14.54
N LYS A 274 23.02 -10.42 15.70
CA LYS A 274 22.69 -9.03 16.04
C LYS A 274 23.74 -8.09 15.50
N ILE A 275 23.31 -7.02 14.84
CA ILE A 275 24.19 -6.08 14.15
C ILE A 275 23.94 -4.63 14.51
N THR A 276 24.94 -3.80 14.21
CA THR A 276 24.87 -2.35 14.16
C THR A 276 25.54 -1.85 12.89
N CYS A 277 25.01 -0.78 12.30
CA CYS A 277 25.63 -0.11 11.17
C CYS A 277 25.10 1.30 10.97
N ASN A 278 25.82 2.07 10.15
CA ASN A 278 25.33 3.31 9.60
C ASN A 278 24.88 3.10 8.16
N GLY A 279 23.88 3.84 7.69
CA GLY A 279 23.43 3.76 6.31
C GLY A 279 22.74 5.04 5.85
N GLY A 280 22.73 5.26 4.54
CA GLY A 280 21.90 6.30 3.93
C GLY A 280 20.51 5.76 3.63
N VAL A 281 19.47 6.51 4.01
CA VAL A 281 18.08 6.17 3.71
C VAL A 281 17.83 6.41 2.23
N ASN A 282 17.36 5.38 1.52
CA ASN A 282 17.05 5.47 0.09
C ASN A 282 15.74 4.73 -0.21
N LYS A 283 14.90 5.32 -1.05
CA LYS A 283 13.73 4.64 -1.61
C LYS A 283 14.14 3.86 -2.86
N ASP A 284 14.17 2.54 -2.75
CA ASP A 284 14.30 1.64 -3.89
C ASP A 284 12.95 1.47 -4.59
N ARG A 285 12.98 1.27 -5.91
CA ARG A 285 11.76 1.19 -6.72
C ARG A 285 10.97 -0.09 -6.47
N MET A 286 11.65 -1.18 -6.12
CA MET A 286 11.02 -2.49 -5.96
C MET A 286 10.92 -2.92 -4.50
N LEU A 287 11.88 -2.52 -3.68
CA LEU A 287 12.01 -2.97 -2.29
C LEU A 287 11.58 -1.93 -1.26
N GLY A 288 11.06 -0.78 -1.70
CA GLY A 288 10.66 0.31 -0.82
C GLY A 288 11.85 0.98 -0.14
N PHE A 289 11.67 1.47 1.08
CA PHE A 289 12.75 2.12 1.82
C PHE A 289 13.79 1.11 2.31
N MET A 290 15.06 1.42 2.07
CA MET A 290 16.18 0.59 2.48
C MET A 290 17.40 1.45 2.82
N LEU A 291 18.39 0.86 3.51
CA LEU A 291 19.68 1.50 3.67
C LEU A 291 20.63 1.12 2.55
N LYS A 292 21.22 2.13 1.90
CA LYS A 292 22.35 1.98 0.97
C LYS A 292 23.57 2.69 1.52
N ARG A 293 24.75 2.43 0.94
CA ARG A 293 26.03 3.01 1.39
C ARG A 293 26.26 2.71 2.89
N VAL A 294 26.04 1.45 3.24
CA VAL A 294 26.20 0.94 4.61
C VAL A 294 27.68 1.03 5.00
N THR A 295 27.95 1.52 6.20
CA THR A 295 29.30 1.60 6.77
C THR A 295 29.28 1.18 8.24
N GLY A 296 30.43 0.76 8.76
CA GLY A 296 30.54 0.35 10.16
C GLY A 296 29.69 -0.86 10.53
N PHE A 297 29.38 -1.74 9.56
CA PHE A 297 28.63 -2.97 9.75
C PHE A 297 29.41 -3.92 10.67
N LYS A 298 28.87 -4.19 11.86
CA LYS A 298 29.52 -4.95 12.92
C LYS A 298 28.50 -5.79 13.68
N LYS A 299 28.95 -6.90 14.24
CA LYS A 299 28.19 -7.66 15.23
C LYS A 299 28.12 -6.89 16.54
N LYS A 300 27.01 -7.08 17.26
CA LYS A 300 26.80 -6.56 18.60
C LYS A 300 26.97 -7.68 19.62
#